data_AF-A0A1G1M0L7-F1
#
_entry.id   AF-A0A1G1M0L7-F1
#
_cell.length_a   1.000
_cell.length_b   1.000
_cell.length_c   1.000
_cell.angle_alpha   90.00
_cell.angle_beta   90.00
_cell.angle_gamma   90.00
#
_symmetry.space_group_name_H-M   'P 1'
#
loop_
_entity.id
_entity.type
_entity.pdbx_description
1 polymer ?
#
loop_
_entity_poly.entity_id
_entity_poly.type
_entity_poly.pdbx_seq_one_letter_code
_entity_poly.pdbx_strand_id
1 'polypeptide(L)'
;MAAVFLTISSLALIEPVVLLEEAKPDPGDYHPEPEWYFLFLFQLLRWKIFSGELGQFLGATAIPAAFMLLLAALPFIDRGPERNIFKRPIALLSWTVVMIGILVLTVSAIINREFLD
;
A
#
# COMPACT_ATOMS: atom_id res chain seq x y z
N MET A 1 13.97 -20.60 -8.90
CA MET A 1 14.26 -20.54 -7.45
C MET A 1 15.66 -20.00 -7.17
N ALA A 2 16.73 -20.62 -7.70
CA ALA A 2 18.10 -20.15 -7.49
C ALA A 2 18.34 -18.68 -7.89
N ALA A 3 17.81 -18.22 -9.04
CA ALA A 3 17.94 -16.82 -9.47
C ALA A 3 17.34 -15.83 -8.45
N VAL A 4 16.10 -16.07 -8.01
CA VAL A 4 15.43 -15.22 -7.01
C VAL A 4 16.22 -15.19 -5.69
N PHE A 5 16.66 -16.36 -5.22
CA PHE A 5 17.48 -16.46 -4.02
C PHE A 5 18.76 -15.65 -4.14
N LEU A 6 19.52 -15.85 -5.21
CA LEU A 6 20.77 -15.13 -5.44
C LEU A 6 20.54 -13.61 -5.57
N THR A 7 19.47 -13.17 -6.24
CA THR A 7 19.13 -11.74 -6.34
C THR A 7 18.86 -11.14 -4.96
N ILE A 8 17.99 -11.76 -4.16
CA ILE A 8 17.63 -11.23 -2.83
C ILE A 8 18.85 -11.25 -1.90
N SER A 9 19.61 -12.34 -1.86
CA SER A 9 20.83 -12.41 -1.05
C SER A 9 21.88 -11.39 -1.47
N SER A 10 22.05 -11.16 -2.77
CA SER A 10 22.99 -10.14 -3.25
C SER A 10 22.57 -8.74 -2.84
N LEU A 11 21.29 -8.39 -2.99
CA LEU A 11 20.76 -7.09 -2.56
C LEU A 11 20.91 -6.87 -1.05
N ALA A 12 20.61 -7.89 -0.24
CA ALA A 12 20.76 -7.81 1.21
C ALA A 12 22.21 -7.62 1.68
N LEU A 13 23.19 -8.10 0.90
CA LEU A 13 24.62 -7.90 1.18
C LEU A 13 25.13 -6.54 0.69
N ILE A 14 24.54 -5.98 -0.37
CA ILE A 14 24.92 -4.68 -0.94
C ILE A 14 24.35 -3.53 -0.09
N GLU A 15 23.09 -3.62 0.33
CA GLU A 15 22.40 -2.61 1.13
C GLU A 15 21.90 -3.23 2.45
N PRO A 16 22.77 -3.34 3.47
CA PRO A 16 22.39 -3.93 4.74
C PRO A 16 21.45 -3.00 5.52
N VAL A 17 20.42 -3.58 6.15
CA VAL A 17 19.49 -2.83 6.99
C VAL A 17 20.19 -2.30 8.24
N VAL A 18 20.06 -1.01 8.51
CA VAL A 18 20.50 -0.38 9.75
C VAL A 18 19.44 -0.61 10.83
N LEU A 19 19.84 -1.16 11.97
CA LEU A 19 18.96 -1.28 13.12
C LEU A 19 18.75 0.09 13.77
N LEU A 20 17.50 0.44 14.02
CA LEU A 20 17.13 1.64 14.76
C LEU A 20 17.39 1.47 16.25
N GLU A 21 17.28 2.57 17.00
CA GLU A 21 17.33 2.55 18.46
C GLU A 21 16.21 1.70 19.05
N GLU A 22 16.45 1.23 20.28
CA GLU A 22 15.41 0.55 21.06
C GLU A 22 14.20 1.46 21.27
N ALA A 23 13.01 0.89 21.10
CA ALA A 23 11.76 1.63 21.21
C ALA A 23 11.60 2.23 22.62
N LYS A 24 11.39 3.55 22.67
CA LYS A 24 11.10 4.30 23.91
C LYS A 24 9.73 4.97 23.80
N PRO A 25 8.99 5.13 24.91
CA PRO A 25 7.70 5.84 24.91
C PRO A 25 7.80 7.30 24.46
N ASP A 26 8.96 7.93 24.72
CA ASP A 26 9.30 9.27 24.25
C ASP A 26 10.54 9.15 23.33
N PRO A 27 10.33 9.02 22.01
CA PRO A 27 11.41 8.78 21.07
C PRO A 27 12.04 10.08 20.54
N GLY A 28 11.71 11.24 21.13
CA GLY A 28 12.21 12.54 20.70
C GLY A 28 11.80 12.88 19.27
N ASP A 29 12.79 13.22 18.42
CA ASP A 29 12.58 13.65 17.03
C ASP A 29 12.38 12.49 16.04
N TYR A 30 12.21 11.25 16.52
CA TYR A 30 11.95 10.11 15.66
C TYR A 30 10.55 10.15 15.08
N HIS A 31 10.47 10.28 13.75
CA HIS A 31 9.22 10.21 12.99
C HIS A 31 9.06 8.83 12.35
N PRO A 32 8.12 7.98 12.84
CA PRO A 32 7.91 6.66 12.26
C PRO A 32 7.26 6.78 10.87
N GLU A 33 7.98 6.34 9.85
CA GLU A 33 7.43 6.15 8.52
C GLU A 33 6.98 4.69 8.31
N PRO A 34 5.85 4.46 7.64
CA PRO A 34 5.45 3.11 7.26
C PRO A 34 6.30 2.59 6.09
N GLU A 35 6.29 1.28 5.88
CA GLU A 35 7.01 0.67 4.77
C GLU A 35 6.39 1.03 3.41
N TRP A 36 7.18 0.90 2.34
CA TRP A 36 6.83 1.36 0.99
C TRP A 36 5.48 0.82 0.47
N TYR A 37 5.11 -0.40 0.83
CA TYR A 37 3.85 -1.03 0.43
C TYR A 37 2.62 -0.46 1.14
N PHE A 38 2.80 0.36 2.18
CA PHE A 38 1.72 1.07 2.89
C PHE A 38 1.63 2.57 2.56
N LEU A 39 2.58 3.12 1.80
CA LEU A 39 2.64 4.56 1.52
C LEU A 39 1.36 5.12 0.88
N PHE A 40 0.70 4.36 0.00
CA PHE A 40 -0.55 4.82 -0.62
C PHE A 40 -1.70 4.96 0.39
N LEU A 41 -1.81 4.03 1.36
CA LEU A 41 -2.80 4.11 2.44
C LEU A 41 -2.45 5.21 3.44
N PHE A 42 -1.17 5.37 3.74
CA PHE A 42 -0.69 6.46 4.58
C PHE A 42 -1.06 7.83 3.97
N GLN A 43 -0.81 8.02 2.67
CA GLN A 43 -1.21 9.23 1.97
C GLN A 43 -2.73 9.43 1.94
N LEU A 44 -3.49 8.36 1.71
CA LEU A 44 -4.94 8.40 1.74
C LEU A 44 -5.44 8.94 3.09
N LEU A 45 -4.90 8.43 4.19
CA LEU A 45 -5.28 8.83 5.55
C LEU A 45 -4.92 10.28 5.90
N ARG A 46 -3.97 10.91 5.19
CA ARG A 46 -3.66 12.33 5.36
C ARG A 46 -4.76 13.26 4.84
N TRP A 47 -5.72 12.75 4.06
CA TRP A 47 -6.82 13.59 3.59
C TRP A 47 -7.79 13.94 4.73
N LYS A 48 -8.27 15.19 4.71
CA LYS A 48 -9.17 15.75 5.74
C LYS A 48 -10.44 14.92 5.97
N ILE A 49 -10.92 14.20 4.96
CA ILE A 49 -12.10 13.34 5.07
C ILE A 49 -11.90 12.16 6.05
N PHE A 50 -10.65 11.73 6.27
CA PHE A 50 -10.30 10.68 7.22
C PHE A 50 -9.80 11.23 8.56
N SER A 51 -10.00 12.52 8.83
CA SER A 51 -9.68 13.11 10.14
C SER A 51 -10.67 12.67 11.23
N GLY A 52 -10.19 12.63 12.47
CA GLY A 52 -10.96 12.18 13.63
C GLY A 52 -11.07 10.65 13.73
N GLU A 53 -11.55 10.18 14.88
CA GLU A 53 -11.60 8.75 15.22
C GLU A 53 -12.37 7.91 14.18
N LEU A 54 -13.56 8.37 13.80
CA LEU A 54 -14.38 7.70 12.78
C LEU A 54 -13.69 7.69 11.41
N GLY A 55 -13.11 8.83 10.99
CA GLY A 55 -12.42 8.95 9.71
C GLY A 55 -11.22 8.01 9.62
N GLN A 56 -10.43 7.93 10.68
CA GLN A 56 -9.28 7.03 10.76
C GLN A 56 -9.72 5.56 10.74
N PHE A 57 -10.76 5.19 11.49
CA PHE A 57 -11.31 3.83 11.42
C PHE A 57 -11.77 3.46 10.01
N LEU A 58 -12.47 4.37 9.34
CA LEU A 58 -12.94 4.13 7.98
C LEU A 58 -11.79 3.97 6.99
N GLY A 59 -10.81 4.87 7.02
CA GLY A 59 -9.68 4.86 6.09
C GLY A 59 -8.68 3.73 6.34
N ALA A 60 -8.37 3.44 7.60
CA ALA A 60 -7.32 2.48 7.96
C ALA A 60 -7.84 1.04 8.04
N THR A 61 -9.12 0.85 8.38
CA THR A 61 -9.69 -0.47 8.64
C THR A 61 -10.81 -0.81 7.67
N ALA A 62 -11.87 0.01 7.61
CA ALA A 62 -13.08 -0.36 6.87
C ALA A 62 -12.85 -0.44 5.36
N ILE A 63 -12.17 0.53 4.77
CA ILE A 63 -11.87 0.55 3.33
C ILE A 63 -10.96 -0.62 2.92
N PRO A 64 -9.80 -0.87 3.55
CA PRO A 64 -8.98 -2.02 3.23
C PRO A 64 -9.71 -3.36 3.43
N ALA A 65 -10.47 -3.51 4.52
CA ALA A 65 -11.23 -4.72 4.77
C ALA A 65 -12.31 -4.96 3.70
N ALA A 66 -13.05 -3.91 3.31
CA ALA A 66 -14.03 -4.00 2.25
C ALA A 66 -13.40 -4.34 0.89
N PHE A 67 -12.23 -3.78 0.60
CA PHE A 67 -11.47 -4.12 -0.61
C PHE A 67 -11.02 -5.59 -0.61
N MET A 68 -10.50 -6.08 0.51
CA MET A 68 -10.12 -7.50 0.66
C MET A 68 -11.33 -8.44 0.53
N LEU A 69 -12.48 -8.08 1.11
CA LEU A 69 -13.72 -8.83 0.95
C LEU A 69 -14.20 -8.83 -0.51
N LEU A 70 -14.09 -7.70 -1.22
CA LEU A 70 -14.40 -7.63 -2.65
C LEU A 70 -13.49 -8.56 -3.46
N LEU A 71 -12.18 -8.57 -3.18
CA LEU A 71 -11.22 -9.47 -3.84
C LEU A 71 -11.54 -10.94 -3.56
N ALA A 72 -11.87 -11.29 -2.31
CA ALA A 72 -12.30 -12.63 -1.94
C ALA A 72 -13.62 -13.03 -2.60
N ALA A 73 -14.51 -12.06 -2.85
CA ALA A 73 -15.78 -12.26 -3.54
C ALA A 73 -15.64 -12.33 -5.07
N LEU A 74 -14.49 -11.96 -5.66
CA LEU A 74 -14.29 -11.93 -7.12
C LEU A 74 -14.67 -13.25 -7.82
N PRO A 75 -14.30 -14.45 -7.33
CA PRO A 75 -14.69 -15.71 -7.99
C PRO A 75 -16.21 -15.91 -8.09
N PHE A 76 -16.98 -15.26 -7.21
CA PHE A 76 -18.43 -15.36 -7.18
C PHE A 76 -19.12 -14.25 -7.98
N ILE A 77 -18.49 -13.09 -8.12
CA ILE A 77 -19.00 -11.95 -8.88
C ILE A 77 -18.64 -12.10 -10.36
N ASP A 78 -17.40 -12.49 -10.65
CA ASP A 78 -16.81 -12.51 -11.97
C ASP A 78 -16.64 -13.95 -12.48
N ARG A 79 -17.77 -14.58 -12.81
CA ARG A 79 -17.87 -16.00 -13.20
C ARG A 79 -17.63 -16.26 -14.70
N GLY A 80 -17.20 -15.26 -15.45
CA GLY A 80 -17.01 -15.38 -16.89
C GLY A 80 -15.96 -16.45 -17.24
N PRO A 81 -16.20 -17.33 -18.23
CA PRO A 81 -15.20 -18.33 -18.65
C PRO A 81 -14.03 -17.70 -19.41
N GLU A 82 -14.20 -16.47 -19.92
CA GLU A 82 -13.16 -15.74 -20.64
C GLU A 82 -11.99 -15.37 -19.71
N ARG A 83 -10.79 -15.73 -20.12
CA ARG A 83 -9.54 -15.51 -19.36
C ARG A 83 -8.64 -14.46 -19.98
N ASN A 84 -8.90 -14.07 -21.23
CA ASN A 84 -8.16 -13.01 -21.88
C ASN A 84 -8.55 -11.66 -21.28
N ILE A 85 -7.59 -10.99 -20.63
CA ILE A 85 -7.80 -9.70 -19.96
C ILE A 85 -8.33 -8.61 -20.90
N PHE A 86 -7.94 -8.62 -22.18
CA PHE A 86 -8.34 -7.62 -23.17
C PHE A 86 -9.80 -7.78 -23.61
N LYS A 87 -10.39 -8.95 -23.36
CA LYS A 87 -11.82 -9.21 -23.59
C LYS A 87 -12.68 -8.97 -22.35
N ARG A 88 -12.08 -8.47 -21.26
CA ARG A 88 -12.74 -8.20 -19.97
C ARG A 88 -12.58 -6.73 -19.61
N PRO A 89 -13.17 -5.81 -20.40
CA PRO A 89 -12.88 -4.38 -20.29
C PRO A 89 -13.20 -3.81 -18.90
N ILE A 90 -14.26 -4.28 -18.23
CA ILE A 90 -14.63 -3.81 -16.89
C ILE A 90 -13.57 -4.19 -15.84
N ALA A 91 -13.13 -5.46 -15.84
CA ALA A 91 -12.10 -5.94 -14.91
C ALA A 91 -10.74 -5.29 -15.19
N LEU A 92 -10.38 -5.10 -16.46
CA LEU A 92 -9.15 -4.43 -16.85
C LEU A 92 -9.18 -2.95 -16.42
N LEU A 93 -10.28 -2.25 -16.66
CA LEU A 93 -10.42 -0.84 -16.30
C LEU A 93 -10.41 -0.66 -14.78
N SER A 94 -11.14 -1.49 -14.02
CA SER A 94 -11.16 -1.40 -12.56
C SER A 94 -9.77 -1.66 -11.96
N TRP A 95 -9.08 -2.70 -12.42
CA TRP A 95 -7.70 -2.99 -12.02
C TRP A 95 -6.77 -1.81 -12.35
N THR A 96 -6.89 -1.24 -13.55
CA THR A 96 -6.05 -0.11 -13.98
C THR A 96 -6.26 1.11 -13.10
N VAL A 97 -7.53 1.45 -12.78
CA VAL A 97 -7.86 2.57 -11.89
C VAL A 97 -7.28 2.35 -10.50
N VAL A 98 -7.39 1.15 -9.94
CA VAL A 98 -6.81 0.81 -8.63
C VAL A 98 -5.28 0.97 -8.65
N MET A 99 -4.61 0.43 -9.68
CA MET A 99 -3.15 0.51 -9.80
C MET A 99 -2.65 1.95 -9.98
N ILE A 100 -3.34 2.74 -10.80
CA ILE A 100 -3.02 4.17 -10.96
C ILE A 100 -3.24 4.90 -9.63
N GLY A 101 -4.32 4.62 -8.91
CA GLY A 101 -4.59 5.19 -7.59
C GLY A 101 -3.47 4.89 -6.59
N ILE A 102 -3.05 3.63 -6.48
CA ILE A 102 -1.93 3.22 -5.62
C ILE A 102 -0.64 3.95 -6.02
N LEU A 103 -0.33 4.00 -7.31
CA LEU A 103 0.87 4.66 -7.82
C LEU A 103 0.86 6.16 -7.50
N VAL A 104 -0.22 6.87 -7.83
CA VAL A 104 -0.36 8.32 -7.60
C VAL A 104 -0.26 8.63 -6.11
N LEU A 105 -0.94 7.87 -5.26
CA LEU A 105 -0.89 8.06 -3.82
C LEU A 105 0.48 7.74 -3.23
N THR A 106 1.16 6.69 -3.70
CA THR A 106 2.53 6.35 -3.27
C THR A 106 3.52 7.45 -3.64
N VAL A 107 3.49 7.93 -4.89
CA VAL A 107 4.34 9.04 -5.34
C VAL A 107 4.03 10.31 -4.56
N SER A 108 2.75 10.60 -4.35
CA SER A 108 2.31 11.72 -3.52
C SER A 108 2.80 11.58 -2.08
N ALA A 109 2.85 10.36 -1.53
CA ALA A 109 3.39 10.12 -0.19
C ALA A 109 4.86 10.53 -0.10
N ILE A 110 5.66 10.11 -1.08
CA ILE A 110 7.10 10.37 -1.18
C ILE A 110 7.39 11.86 -1.37
N ILE A 111 6.65 12.54 -2.26
CA ILE A 111 6.82 13.97 -2.51
C ILE A 111 6.45 14.78 -1.27
N ASN A 112 5.36 14.42 -0.58
CA ASN A 112 4.90 15.09 0.63
C ASN A 112 5.59 14.53 1.90
N ARG A 113 6.84 14.09 1.81
CA ARG A 113 7.62 13.67 2.99
C ARG A 113 8.04 14.86 3.86
N GLU A 114 8.10 16.08 3.29
CA GLU A 114 8.53 17.33 3.96
C GLU A 114 7.63 17.81 5.14
N PHE A 115 6.52 17.14 5.47
CA PHE A 115 5.71 17.52 6.65
C PHE A 115 6.29 17.00 7.99
N LEU A 116 7.56 16.60 8.00
CA LEU A 116 8.28 16.05 9.15
C LEU A 116 9.58 16.83 9.48
N ASP A 117 9.84 17.96 8.79
CA ASP A 117 10.86 18.96 9.17
C ASP A 117 10.23 20.08 10.02
#